data_AF-A0A965RZ44-F1
#
_entry.id   AF-A0A965RZ44-F1
#
_cell.length_a   1.000
_cell.length_b   1.000
_cell.length_c   1.000
_cell.angle_alpha   90.00
_cell.angle_beta   90.00
_cell.angle_gamma   90.00
#
_symmetry.space_group_name_H-M   'P 1'
#
loop_
_entity.id
_entity.type
_entity.pdbx_description
1 polymer ?
#
loop_
_entity_poly.entity_id
_entity_poly.type
_entity_poly.pdbx_seq_one_letter_code
_entity_poly.pdbx_strand_id
1 'polypeptide(L)'
;MAYVGEVPWHGLGTQLPQGVTPREMQIAAGLDWRVERKPLVWLDEDGQANGSNHVALVRSDNQRTLDVVPDDWIDFQNDDAAEFFVDFINQGEGTMETAGSLREGRHTWFLARMQAEGEVVKG
;
A
#
# COMPACT_ATOMS: atom_id res chain seq x y z
N MET A 1 -5.20 0.95 9.51
CA MET A 1 -4.27 -0.09 9.98
C MET A 1 -5.10 -1.23 10.52
N ALA A 2 -4.67 -2.47 10.28
CA ALA A 2 -5.21 -3.68 10.87
C ALA A 2 -4.10 -4.50 11.53
N TYR A 3 -4.47 -5.33 12.50
CA TYR A 3 -3.53 -6.14 13.27
C TYR A 3 -4.15 -7.46 13.75
N VAL A 4 -3.31 -8.44 14.01
CA VAL A 4 -3.63 -9.72 14.64
C VAL A 4 -2.92 -9.80 15.99
N GLY A 5 -3.58 -10.39 17.00
CA GLY A 5 -2.99 -10.57 18.33
C GLY A 5 -3.17 -9.37 19.25
N GLU A 6 -2.07 -8.92 19.87
CA GLU A 6 -2.08 -7.86 20.88
C GLU A 6 -2.43 -6.49 20.30
N VAL A 7 -3.09 -5.67 21.13
CA VAL A 7 -3.48 -4.31 20.75
C VAL A 7 -2.22 -3.45 20.60
N PRO A 8 -2.02 -2.77 19.45
CA PRO A 8 -0.91 -1.85 19.26
C PRO A 8 -0.90 -0.75 20.33
N TRP A 9 0.29 -0.25 20.69
CA TRP A 9 0.48 0.73 21.78
C TRP A 9 -0.40 1.99 21.69
N HIS A 10 -0.79 2.41 20.48
CA HIS A 10 -1.64 3.58 20.27
C HIS A 10 -3.14 3.26 20.37
N GLY A 11 -3.54 1.99 20.48
CA GLY A 11 -4.93 1.56 20.62
C GLY A 11 -5.83 1.81 19.40
N LEU A 12 -5.25 2.00 18.21
CA LEU A 12 -5.99 2.26 16.97
C LEU A 12 -5.86 1.07 16.01
N GLY A 13 -6.80 0.99 15.07
CA GLY A 13 -6.81 -0.01 14.01
C GLY A 13 -7.85 -1.10 14.21
N THR A 14 -7.97 -1.97 13.21
CA THR A 14 -8.95 -3.05 13.17
C THR A 14 -8.29 -4.35 13.62
N GLN A 15 -8.78 -4.94 14.71
CA GLN A 15 -8.34 -6.26 15.14
C GLN A 15 -8.93 -7.34 14.22
N LEU A 16 -8.09 -8.28 13.79
CA LEU A 16 -8.45 -9.43 12.99
C LEU A 16 -8.10 -10.74 13.72
N PRO A 17 -8.82 -11.85 13.42
CA PRO A 17 -8.45 -13.16 13.92
C PRO A 17 -7.13 -13.65 13.31
N GLN A 18 -6.50 -14.64 13.96
CA GLN A 18 -5.35 -15.34 13.39
C GLN A 18 -5.72 -16.08 12.09
N GLY A 19 -4.73 -16.27 11.22
CA GLY A 19 -4.90 -16.99 9.94
C GLY A 19 -5.59 -16.18 8.85
N VAL A 20 -5.74 -14.87 9.04
CA VAL A 20 -6.29 -13.97 8.01
C VAL A 20 -5.39 -13.92 6.78
N THR A 21 -6.00 -13.90 5.60
CA THR A 21 -5.27 -13.81 4.33
C THR A 21 -4.65 -12.42 4.15
N PRO A 22 -3.59 -12.28 3.32
CA PRO A 22 -3.03 -10.97 2.99
C PRO A 22 -4.06 -9.99 2.44
N ARG A 23 -5.01 -10.47 1.63
CA ARG A 23 -6.09 -9.65 1.06
C ARG A 23 -7.08 -9.16 2.10
N GLU A 24 -7.52 -10.02 3.01
CA GLU A 24 -8.41 -9.61 4.11
C GLU A 24 -7.71 -8.61 5.03
N MET A 25 -6.42 -8.79 5.31
CA MET A 25 -5.59 -7.85 6.07
C MET A 25 -5.49 -6.49 5.35
N GLN A 26 -5.25 -6.47 4.04
CA GLN A 26 -5.22 -5.26 3.22
C GLN A 26 -6.53 -4.46 3.32
N ILE A 27 -7.67 -5.14 3.14
CA ILE A 27 -8.99 -4.52 3.19
C ILE A 27 -9.23 -3.92 4.58
N ALA A 28 -9.02 -4.70 5.64
CA ALA A 28 -9.22 -4.25 7.02
C ALA A 28 -8.28 -3.09 7.40
N ALA A 29 -7.09 -3.02 6.79
CA ALA A 29 -6.14 -1.95 6.99
C ALA A 29 -6.55 -0.63 6.31
N GLY A 30 -7.54 -0.64 5.42
CA GLY A 30 -7.98 0.49 4.61
C GLY A 30 -7.06 0.74 3.40
N LEU A 31 -6.51 -0.34 2.83
CA LEU A 31 -5.57 -0.31 1.71
C LEU A 31 -6.17 -0.84 0.40
N ASP A 32 -7.50 -1.01 0.34
CA ASP A 32 -8.24 -1.44 -0.85
C ASP A 32 -8.50 -0.25 -1.80
N TRP A 33 -7.41 0.34 -2.29
CA TRP A 33 -7.42 1.41 -3.28
C TRP A 33 -6.21 1.24 -4.20
N ARG A 34 -6.34 1.77 -5.41
CA ARG A 34 -5.29 1.74 -6.44
C ARG A 34 -4.59 3.09 -6.54
N VAL A 35 -3.34 3.05 -6.95
CA VAL A 35 -2.63 4.26 -7.40
C VAL A 35 -3.08 4.56 -8.83
N GLU A 36 -3.66 5.73 -9.03
CA GLU A 36 -4.04 6.26 -10.34
C GLU A 36 -3.10 7.39 -10.75
N ARG A 37 -2.89 7.56 -12.05
CA ARG A 37 -2.06 8.61 -12.62
C ARG A 37 -2.95 9.70 -13.21
N LYS A 38 -2.71 10.95 -12.83
CA LYS A 38 -3.39 12.13 -13.39
C LYS A 38 -2.36 13.02 -14.08
N PRO A 39 -2.52 13.37 -15.37
CA PRO A 39 -1.62 14.31 -16.05
C PRO A 39 -1.58 15.64 -15.31
N LEU A 40 -0.38 16.20 -15.15
CA LEU A 40 -0.23 17.55 -14.63
C LEU A 40 -0.23 18.56 -15.77
N VAL A 41 -0.94 19.66 -15.52
CA VAL A 41 -0.94 20.84 -16.37
C VAL A 41 -0.64 22.06 -15.51
N TRP A 42 0.05 23.04 -16.09
CA TRP A 42 0.21 24.36 -15.50
C TRP A 42 -0.48 25.40 -16.39
N LEU A 43 -0.92 26.49 -15.78
CA LEU A 43 -1.61 27.57 -16.48
C LEU A 43 -0.61 28.70 -16.72
N ASP A 44 -0.58 29.24 -17.95
CA ASP A 44 0.14 30.48 -18.24
C ASP A 44 -0.63 31.72 -17.76
N GLU A 45 -0.08 32.91 -18.02
CA GLU A 45 -0.69 34.19 -17.64
C GLU A 45 -2.06 34.41 -18.30
N ASP A 46 -2.30 33.80 -19.46
CA ASP A 46 -3.56 33.86 -20.21
C ASP A 46 -4.56 32.75 -19.77
N GLY A 47 -4.16 31.89 -18.82
CA GLY A 47 -4.95 30.78 -18.33
C GLY A 47 -4.99 29.56 -19.27
N GLN A 48 -4.09 29.47 -20.26
CA GLN A 48 -3.99 28.30 -21.14
C GLN A 48 -3.26 27.16 -20.44
N ALA A 49 -3.81 25.95 -20.57
CA ALA A 49 -3.23 24.75 -19.98
C ALA A 49 -2.07 24.22 -20.83
N ASN A 50 -0.90 24.15 -20.21
CA ASN A 50 0.31 23.60 -20.79
C ASN A 50 0.66 22.28 -20.12
N GLY A 51 1.01 21.26 -20.92
CA GLY A 51 1.36 19.93 -20.42
C GLY A 51 2.66 19.92 -19.62
N SER A 52 2.78 18.93 -18.73
CA SER A 52 4.01 18.60 -18.00
C SER A 52 4.46 17.18 -18.36
N ASN A 53 5.76 16.91 -18.23
CA ASN A 53 6.33 15.57 -18.24
C ASN A 53 6.22 14.88 -16.86
N HIS A 54 5.33 15.38 -16.00
CA HIS A 54 5.03 14.82 -14.70
C HIS A 54 3.55 14.46 -14.60
N VAL A 55 3.27 13.49 -13.73
CA VAL A 55 1.94 13.04 -13.36
C VAL A 55 1.78 13.10 -11.85
N ALA A 56 0.58 13.39 -11.38
CA ALA A 56 0.23 13.20 -9.99
C ALA A 56 -0.22 11.75 -9.79
N LEU A 57 0.35 11.11 -8.76
CA LEU A 57 -0.16 9.84 -8.23
C LEU A 57 -1.27 10.17 -7.24
N VAL A 58 -2.45 9.58 -7.43
CA VAL A 58 -3.61 9.79 -6.56
C VAL A 58 -4.23 8.46 -6.15
N ARG A 59 -4.90 8.42 -5.00
CA ARG A 59 -5.67 7.25 -4.60
C ARG A 59 -6.98 7.18 -5.38
N SER A 60 -7.36 5.99 -5.85
CA SER A 60 -8.62 5.79 -6.57
C SER A 60 -9.86 6.09 -5.72
N ASP A 61 -9.81 5.82 -4.41
CA ASP A 61 -10.96 5.87 -3.50
C ASP A 61 -11.39 7.30 -3.12
N ASN A 62 -10.44 8.22 -2.95
CA ASN A 62 -10.70 9.57 -2.46
C ASN A 62 -9.96 10.66 -3.24
N GLN A 63 -9.25 10.29 -4.31
CA GLN A 63 -8.51 11.21 -5.18
C GLN A 63 -7.43 12.02 -4.48
N ARG A 64 -6.98 11.57 -3.30
CA ARG A 64 -5.93 12.24 -2.55
C ARG A 64 -4.57 12.06 -3.22
N THR A 65 -3.84 13.16 -3.37
CA THR A 65 -2.50 13.17 -3.94
C THR A 65 -1.48 12.49 -3.01
N LEU A 66 -0.82 11.48 -3.56
CA LEU A 66 0.27 10.75 -2.93
C LEU A 66 1.60 11.46 -3.22
N ASP A 67 1.91 11.66 -4.51
CA ASP A 67 3.14 12.31 -4.96
C ASP A 67 3.01 12.86 -6.39
N VAL A 68 4.03 13.59 -6.83
CA VAL A 68 4.21 14.04 -8.22
C VAL A 68 5.50 13.43 -8.76
N VAL A 69 5.40 12.69 -9.86
CA VAL A 69 6.49 11.89 -10.41
C VAL A 69 6.61 12.12 -11.93
N PRO A 70 7.75 11.79 -12.55
CA PRO A 70 7.87 11.74 -14.00
C PRO A 70 6.83 10.82 -14.66
N ASP A 71 6.50 11.07 -15.92
CA ASP A 71 5.54 10.27 -16.69
C ASP A 71 6.04 8.87 -17.07
N ASP A 72 7.31 8.55 -16.87
CA ASP A 72 7.89 7.20 -17.02
C ASP A 72 8.00 6.43 -15.69
N TRP A 73 7.55 7.01 -14.57
CA TRP A 73 7.52 6.33 -13.29
C TRP A 73 6.65 5.06 -13.32
N ILE A 74 7.16 4.00 -12.70
CA ILE A 74 6.45 2.72 -12.51
C ILE A 74 5.84 2.74 -11.11
N ASP A 75 4.51 2.83 -11.05
CA ASP A 75 3.75 2.79 -9.81
C ASP A 75 3.72 1.37 -9.21
N PHE A 76 3.67 1.32 -7.88
CA PHE A 76 3.56 0.09 -7.11
C PHE A 76 2.19 0.03 -6.43
N GLN A 77 1.48 -1.09 -6.55
CA GLN A 77 0.13 -1.21 -6.02
C GLN A 77 0.12 -1.94 -4.66
N ASN A 78 -0.83 -1.59 -3.80
CA ASN A 78 -1.00 -2.30 -2.51
C ASN A 78 -1.36 -3.78 -2.73
N ASP A 79 -2.06 -4.11 -3.83
CA ASP A 79 -2.37 -5.48 -4.23
C ASP A 79 -1.09 -6.27 -4.50
N ASP A 80 -0.09 -5.68 -5.19
CA ASP A 80 1.20 -6.33 -5.45
C ASP A 80 1.96 -6.62 -4.14
N ALA A 81 1.87 -5.69 -3.18
CA ALA A 81 2.46 -5.86 -1.85
C ALA A 81 1.78 -6.98 -1.04
N ALA A 82 0.45 -7.10 -1.13
CA ALA A 82 -0.29 -8.17 -0.48
C ALA A 82 -0.02 -9.53 -1.14
N GLU A 83 0.05 -9.56 -2.47
CA GLU A 83 0.31 -10.76 -3.28
C GLU A 83 1.67 -11.39 -2.93
N PHE A 84 2.68 -10.57 -2.66
CA PHE A 84 3.99 -11.03 -2.20
C PHE A 84 3.92 -12.02 -1.02
N PHE A 85 2.94 -11.86 -0.13
CA PHE A 85 2.79 -12.74 1.04
C PHE A 85 1.96 -14.00 0.78
N VAL A 86 1.16 -14.04 -0.29
CA VAL A 86 0.14 -15.07 -0.51
C VAL A 86 0.73 -16.48 -0.49
N ASP A 87 1.82 -16.70 -1.21
CA ASP A 87 2.46 -18.02 -1.29
C ASP A 87 2.99 -18.50 0.07
N PHE A 88 3.63 -17.62 0.83
CA PHE A 88 4.17 -17.94 2.16
C PHE A 88 3.06 -18.28 3.17
N ILE A 89 1.96 -17.50 3.16
CA ILE A 89 0.84 -17.74 4.05
C ILE A 89 0.12 -19.06 3.68
N ASN A 90 -0.09 -19.31 2.39
CA ASN A 90 -0.77 -20.52 1.92
C ASN A 90 0.04 -21.80 2.18
N GLN A 91 1.37 -21.72 2.15
CA GLN A 91 2.26 -22.84 2.48
C GLN A 91 2.42 -23.06 3.99
N GLY A 92 1.83 -22.19 4.82
CA GLY A 92 1.96 -22.24 6.27
C GLY A 92 3.32 -21.76 6.78
N GLU A 93 4.13 -21.12 5.93
CA GLU A 93 5.47 -20.63 6.26
C GLU A 93 5.46 -19.31 7.04
N GLY A 94 4.28 -18.70 7.21
CA GLY A 94 4.12 -17.48 7.97
C GLY A 94 2.66 -17.13 8.28
N THR A 95 2.48 -16.05 9.02
CA THR A 95 1.16 -15.48 9.36
C THR A 95 1.19 -13.96 9.22
N MET A 96 0.11 -13.36 8.75
CA MET A 96 -0.02 -11.90 8.70
C MET A 96 -0.14 -11.33 10.12
N GLU A 97 0.64 -10.29 10.43
CA GLU A 97 0.65 -9.63 11.75
C GLU A 97 -0.05 -8.28 11.70
N THR A 98 0.43 -7.37 10.83
CA THR A 98 -0.12 -6.02 10.73
C THR A 98 -0.02 -5.49 9.29
N ALA A 99 -0.92 -4.58 8.93
CA ALA A 99 -0.79 -3.76 7.73
C ALA A 99 -1.37 -2.37 7.97
N GLY A 100 -0.87 -1.37 7.26
CA GLY A 100 -1.37 -0.02 7.45
C GLY A 100 -0.82 1.01 6.49
N SER A 101 -1.24 2.25 6.73
CA SER A 101 -0.70 3.42 6.05
C SER A 101 -0.42 4.57 7.02
N LEU A 102 0.59 5.36 6.66
CA LEU A 102 0.94 6.63 7.29
C LEU A 102 0.88 7.71 6.22
N ARG A 103 0.81 8.97 6.67
CA ARG A 103 0.75 10.14 5.77
C ARG A 103 -0.32 9.95 4.68
N GLU A 104 -1.48 9.45 5.12
CA GLU A 104 -2.71 9.37 4.31
C GLU A 104 -2.61 8.46 3.09
N GLY A 105 -1.73 7.46 3.16
CA GLY A 105 -1.51 6.47 2.08
C GLY A 105 -0.18 6.64 1.35
N ARG A 106 0.59 7.69 1.65
CA ARG A 106 1.92 7.89 1.01
C ARG A 106 2.93 6.82 1.41
N HIS A 107 2.83 6.31 2.64
CA HIS A 107 3.61 5.15 3.06
C HIS A 107 2.64 4.04 3.45
N THR A 108 2.75 2.89 2.82
CA THR A 108 2.01 1.68 3.15
C THR A 108 2.98 0.59 3.59
N TRP A 109 2.52 -0.31 4.46
CA TRP A 109 3.32 -1.46 4.89
C TRP A 109 2.44 -2.67 5.15
N PHE A 110 3.10 -3.82 5.04
CA PHE A 110 2.60 -5.13 5.41
C PHE A 110 3.69 -5.82 6.23
N LEU A 111 3.27 -6.52 7.28
CA LEU A 111 4.15 -7.28 8.15
C LEU A 111 3.59 -8.69 8.32
N ALA A 112 4.42 -9.67 8.03
CA ALA A 112 4.17 -11.07 8.32
C ALA A 112 5.24 -11.62 9.25
N ARG A 113 4.84 -12.52 10.14
CA ARG A 113 5.74 -13.34 10.95
C ARG A 113 6.00 -14.64 10.22
N MET A 114 7.24 -14.91 9.86
CA MET A 114 7.65 -16.15 9.21
C MET A 114 7.99 -17.21 10.26
N GLN A 115 7.67 -18.48 9.96
CA GLN A 115 7.99 -19.65 10.78
C GLN A 115 9.35 -20.26 10.43
N ALA A 116 9.91 -19.93 9.26
CA ALA A 116 11.17 -20.46 8.78
C ALA A 116 12.38 -19.60 9.23
N GLU A 117 13.49 -20.27 9.57
CA GLU A 117 14.83 -19.66 9.53
C GLU A 117 15.26 -19.55 8.06
N GLY A 118 14.90 -18.44 7.41
CA GLY A 118 15.21 -18.19 5.99
C GLY A 118 16.54 -17.46 5.79
N GLU A 119 17.27 -17.81 4.73
CA GLU A 119 18.48 -17.10 4.27
C GLU A 119 18.09 -15.96 3.31
N VAL A 120 18.60 -14.75 3.53
CA VAL A 120 18.35 -13.61 2.62
C VAL A 120 19.17 -13.81 1.34
N VAL A 121 18.51 -14.23 0.27
CA VAL A 121 19.10 -14.26 -1.08
C VAL A 121 18.92 -12.91 -1.77
N LYS A 122 19.97 -12.44 -2.44
CA LYS A 122 19.88 -11.24 -3.28
C LYS A 122 18.99 -11.55 -4.49
N GLY A 123 17.91 -10.78 -4.61
CA GLY A 123 17.18 -10.60 -5.87
C GLY A 123 17.98 -9.79 -6.87
#